data_AF-A0A0D9YGC2-F1
#
_entry.id   AF-A0A0D9YGC2-F1
#
_cell.length_a   1.000
_cell.length_b   1.000
_cell.length_c   1.000
_cell.angle_alpha   90.00
_cell.angle_beta   90.00
_cell.angle_gamma   90.00
#
_symmetry.space_group_name_H-M   'P 1'
#
loop_
_entity.id
_entity.type
_entity.pdbx_description
1 polymer ?
#
loop_
_entity_poly.entity_id
_entity_poly.type
_entity_poly.pdbx_seq_one_letter_code
_entity_poly.pdbx_strand_id
1 'polypeptide(L)'
;MSQARRELHGVWSYVSRPFIVAARARFYFHKAAETFVLANSWRKAAAAHHEHAVCCMKIGRSGRLRAAFALFEAGKCYMKVLEPDDEEMTSRTVSDLEKSLRMFVLENELVMAAEVCVELANLYAMLKQWQKVGEYREKAAEFHAKTSDALFDTTTI
;
A
#
# COMPACT_ATOMS: atom_id res chain seq x y z
N MET A 1 5.90 14.28 -10.68
CA MET A 1 6.44 14.54 -9.32
C MET A 1 6.60 16.02 -8.98
N SER A 2 7.17 16.87 -9.85
CA SER A 2 7.39 18.31 -9.57
C SER A 2 6.11 19.09 -9.26
N GLN A 3 5.01 18.82 -9.96
CA GLN A 3 3.71 19.43 -9.68
C GLN A 3 3.17 19.06 -8.28
N ALA A 4 3.25 17.78 -7.90
CA ALA A 4 2.81 17.33 -6.57
C ALA A 4 3.59 18.00 -5.44
N ARG A 5 4.92 18.17 -5.62
CA ARG A 5 5.78 18.87 -4.67
C ARG A 5 5.47 20.36 -4.60
N ARG A 6 5.11 20.98 -5.73
CA ARG A 6 4.62 22.37 -5.75
C ARG A 6 3.31 22.54 -4.98
N GLU A 7 2.39 21.58 -5.05
CA GLU A 7 1.18 21.63 -4.22
C GLU A 7 1.54 21.55 -2.73
N LEU A 8 2.44 20.64 -2.32
CA LEU A 8 2.79 20.44 -0.91
C LEU A 8 3.60 21.59 -0.29
N HIS A 9 4.50 22.21 -1.05
CA HIS A 9 5.50 23.16 -0.53
C HIS A 9 5.43 24.55 -1.17
N GLY A 10 4.47 24.78 -2.07
CA GLY A 10 4.27 26.08 -2.69
C GLY A 10 3.57 27.07 -1.76
N VAL A 11 3.58 28.35 -2.12
CA VAL A 11 2.96 29.44 -1.35
C VAL A 11 1.51 29.12 -0.96
N TRP A 12 0.74 28.49 -1.86
CA TRP A 12 -0.64 28.09 -1.62
C TRP A 12 -0.83 27.05 -0.50
N SER A 13 0.20 26.26 -0.17
CA SER A 13 0.11 25.25 0.90
C SER A 13 0.07 25.87 2.29
N TYR A 14 0.64 27.07 2.47
CA TYR A 14 0.66 27.80 3.73
C TYR A 14 -0.67 28.48 4.06
N VAL A 15 -1.44 28.83 3.02
CA VAL A 15 -2.75 29.50 3.15
C VAL A 15 -3.93 28.54 3.04
N SER A 16 -3.73 27.33 2.50
CA SER A 16 -4.79 26.34 2.33
C SER A 16 -4.88 25.37 3.51
N ARG A 17 -6.07 24.82 3.75
CA ARG A 17 -6.23 23.74 4.73
C ARG A 17 -5.36 22.54 4.32
N PRO A 18 -4.61 21.90 5.26
CA PRO A 18 -3.71 20.78 4.96
C PRO A 18 -4.39 19.63 4.19
N PHE A 19 -5.66 19.37 4.48
CA PHE A 19 -6.48 18.39 3.77
C PHE A 19 -6.60 18.68 2.26
N ILE A 20 -6.85 19.94 1.87
CA ILE A 20 -7.04 20.35 0.47
C ILE A 20 -5.73 20.18 -0.30
N VAL A 21 -4.62 20.58 0.33
CA VAL A 21 -3.27 20.45 -0.22
C VAL A 21 -2.93 18.98 -0.43
N ALA A 22 -3.17 18.15 0.57
CA ALA A 22 -2.94 16.70 0.48
C ALA A 22 -3.80 16.06 -0.62
N ALA A 23 -5.07 16.45 -0.76
CA ALA A 23 -5.95 15.95 -1.80
C ALA A 23 -5.48 16.27 -3.23
N ARG A 24 -4.94 17.47 -3.46
CA ARG A 24 -4.36 17.85 -4.76
C ARG A 24 -3.05 17.13 -5.04
N ALA A 25 -2.13 17.11 -4.07
CA ALA A 25 -0.87 16.40 -4.20
C ALA A 25 -1.07 14.91 -4.49
N ARG A 26 -2.02 14.28 -3.79
CA ARG A 26 -2.46 12.89 -3.98
C ARG A 26 -2.76 12.58 -5.45
N PHE A 27 -3.54 13.42 -6.12
CA PHE A 27 -3.90 13.23 -7.53
C PHE A 27 -2.66 13.17 -8.44
N TYR A 28 -1.73 14.10 -8.27
CA TYR A 28 -0.51 14.14 -9.06
C TYR A 28 0.45 12.99 -8.76
N PHE A 29 0.55 12.55 -7.50
CA PHE A 29 1.37 11.38 -7.14
C PHE A 29 0.80 10.10 -7.73
N HIS A 30 -0.52 9.91 -7.67
CA HIS A 30 -1.18 8.75 -8.28
C HIS A 30 -0.94 8.69 -9.79
N LYS A 31 -1.14 9.79 -10.51
CA LYS A 31 -0.89 9.85 -11.96
C LYS A 31 0.58 9.62 -12.30
N ALA A 32 1.50 10.20 -11.52
CA ALA A 32 2.92 9.94 -11.70
C ALA A 32 3.27 8.45 -11.51
N ALA A 33 2.70 7.81 -10.49
CA ALA A 33 2.92 6.41 -10.21
C ALA A 33 2.46 5.53 -11.39
N GLU A 34 1.25 5.74 -11.91
CA GLU A 34 0.74 5.04 -13.11
C GLU A 34 1.68 5.19 -14.30
N THR A 35 2.17 6.40 -14.58
CA THR A 35 3.11 6.63 -15.69
C THR A 35 4.44 5.92 -15.49
N PHE A 36 4.95 5.84 -14.26
CA PHE A 36 6.19 5.13 -13.97
C PHE A 36 6.03 3.61 -14.06
N VAL A 37 4.87 3.07 -13.66
CA VAL A 37 4.52 1.65 -13.85
C VAL A 37 4.51 1.32 -15.34
N LEU A 38 3.84 2.12 -16.17
CA LEU A 38 3.80 1.94 -17.63
C LEU A 38 5.20 2.03 -18.27
N ALA A 39 6.07 2.88 -17.72
CA ALA A 39 7.46 3.01 -18.17
C ALA A 39 8.42 1.95 -17.56
N ASN A 40 7.91 0.96 -16.82
CA ASN A 40 8.70 -0.03 -16.07
C ASN A 40 9.74 0.57 -15.11
N SER A 41 9.53 1.81 -14.66
CA SER A 41 10.41 2.50 -13.72
C SER A 41 9.98 2.21 -12.29
N TRP A 42 10.17 0.97 -11.86
CA TRP A 42 9.61 0.43 -10.60
C TRP A 42 10.02 1.21 -9.35
N ARG A 43 11.30 1.60 -9.20
CA ARG A 43 11.76 2.41 -8.05
C ARG A 43 11.05 3.77 -7.97
N LYS A 44 10.83 4.42 -9.13
CA LYS A 44 10.13 5.72 -9.19
C LYS A 44 8.62 5.54 -8.98
N ALA A 45 8.04 4.47 -9.49
CA ALA A 45 6.64 4.11 -9.26
C ALA A 45 6.38 3.89 -7.76
N ALA A 46 7.20 3.07 -7.11
CA ALA A 46 7.08 2.78 -5.68
C ALA A 46 7.16 4.05 -4.83
N ALA A 47 8.15 4.93 -5.10
CA ALA A 47 8.27 6.20 -4.41
C ALA A 47 7.04 7.10 -4.62
N ALA A 48 6.48 7.15 -5.84
CA ALA A 48 5.28 7.94 -6.11
C ALA A 48 4.03 7.36 -5.42
N HIS A 49 3.88 6.03 -5.37
CA HIS A 49 2.83 5.36 -4.61
C HIS A 49 2.95 5.59 -3.10
N HIS A 50 4.17 5.59 -2.56
CA HIS A 50 4.41 5.91 -1.15
C HIS A 50 3.99 7.35 -0.81
N GLU A 51 4.38 8.34 -1.62
CA GLU A 51 3.95 9.73 -1.45
C GLU A 51 2.43 9.90 -1.63
N HIS A 52 1.83 9.15 -2.55
CA HIS A 52 0.38 9.06 -2.71
C HIS A 52 -0.28 8.57 -1.41
N ALA A 53 0.25 7.52 -0.80
CA ALA A 53 -0.25 6.97 0.47
C ALA A 53 -0.12 7.97 1.62
N VAL A 54 1.02 8.66 1.74
CA VAL A 54 1.23 9.71 2.76
C VAL A 54 0.20 10.82 2.63
N CYS A 55 -0.10 11.26 1.41
CA CYS A 55 -1.15 12.25 1.17
C CYS A 55 -2.54 11.72 1.58
N CYS A 56 -2.85 10.46 1.24
CA CYS A 56 -4.10 9.81 1.66
C CYS A 56 -4.23 9.72 3.19
N MET A 57 -3.16 9.46 3.93
CA MET A 57 -3.20 9.43 5.40
C MET A 57 -3.50 10.81 6.00
N LYS A 58 -2.97 11.90 5.41
CA LYS A 58 -3.25 13.28 5.83
C LYS A 58 -4.71 13.71 5.62
N ILE A 59 -5.42 13.06 4.70
CA ILE A 59 -6.87 13.25 4.46
C ILE A 59 -7.69 12.66 5.62
N GLY A 60 -7.12 11.74 6.40
CA GLY A 60 -7.76 11.11 7.55
C GLY A 60 -8.54 9.86 7.17
N ARG A 61 -9.63 9.56 7.90
CA ARG A 61 -10.40 8.31 7.75
C ARG A 61 -10.86 8.07 6.31
N SER A 62 -11.36 9.09 5.62
CA SER A 62 -11.84 8.98 4.23
C SER A 62 -10.73 8.70 3.20
N GLY A 63 -9.45 8.84 3.60
CA GLY A 63 -8.29 8.50 2.79
C GLY A 63 -7.67 7.15 3.11
N ARG A 64 -8.06 6.49 4.22
CA ARG A 64 -7.38 5.29 4.73
C ARG A 64 -7.36 4.14 3.73
N LEU A 65 -8.51 3.77 3.17
CA LEU A 65 -8.58 2.70 2.17
C LEU A 65 -7.69 2.99 0.96
N ARG A 66 -7.68 4.23 0.46
CA ARG A 66 -6.79 4.63 -0.64
C ARG A 66 -5.32 4.61 -0.23
N ALA A 67 -4.99 4.92 1.02
CA ALA A 67 -3.64 4.81 1.54
C ALA A 67 -3.19 3.34 1.59
N ALA A 68 -4.07 2.41 1.98
CA ALA A 68 -3.80 0.97 1.98
C ALA A 68 -3.43 0.48 0.57
N PHE A 69 -4.29 0.73 -0.42
CA PHE A 69 -4.00 0.40 -1.82
C PHE A 69 -2.69 1.02 -2.32
N ALA A 70 -2.45 2.29 -2.00
CA ALA A 70 -1.23 2.96 -2.43
C ALA A 70 0.05 2.34 -1.81
N LEU A 71 0.02 1.97 -0.52
CA LEU A 71 1.14 1.25 0.10
C LEU A 71 1.32 -0.16 -0.47
N PHE A 72 0.21 -0.86 -0.75
CA PHE A 72 0.26 -2.19 -1.36
C PHE A 72 0.94 -2.15 -2.72
N GLU A 73 0.53 -1.22 -3.59
CA GLU A 73 1.16 -1.03 -4.91
C GLU A 73 2.61 -0.55 -4.80
N ALA A 74 2.95 0.27 -3.80
CA ALA A 74 4.34 0.62 -3.52
C ALA A 74 5.18 -0.61 -3.18
N GLY A 75 4.68 -1.48 -2.29
CA GLY A 75 5.34 -2.72 -1.89
C GLY A 75 5.57 -3.65 -3.09
N LYS A 76 4.55 -3.87 -3.92
CA LYS A 76 4.66 -4.67 -5.15
C LYS A 76 5.68 -4.09 -6.13
N CYS A 77 5.72 -2.77 -6.27
CA CYS A 77 6.72 -2.11 -7.12
C CYS A 77 8.15 -2.30 -6.58
N TYR A 78 8.36 -2.17 -5.27
CA TYR A 78 9.67 -2.41 -4.67
C TYR A 78 10.12 -3.86 -4.81
N MET A 79 9.23 -4.84 -4.62
CA MET A 79 9.54 -6.27 -4.79
C MET A 79 10.09 -6.61 -6.19
N LYS A 80 9.68 -5.89 -7.25
CA LYS A 80 10.19 -6.11 -8.63
C LYS A 80 11.65 -5.72 -8.84
N VAL A 81 12.21 -4.90 -7.97
CA VAL A 81 13.57 -4.36 -8.05
C VAL A 81 14.35 -4.61 -6.77
N LEU A 82 13.82 -5.47 -5.90
CA LEU A 82 14.42 -5.80 -4.63
C LEU A 82 15.59 -6.73 -4.84
N GLU A 83 16.74 -6.35 -4.30
CA GLU A 83 17.89 -7.20 -4.17
C GLU A 83 17.85 -7.84 -2.77
N PRO A 84 18.02 -9.16 -2.62
CA PRO A 84 17.88 -9.84 -1.33
C PRO A 84 18.80 -9.30 -0.22
N ASP A 85 19.94 -8.73 -0.61
CA ASP A 85 20.96 -8.19 0.29
C ASP A 85 20.71 -6.71 0.66
N ASP A 86 19.71 -6.05 0.04
CA ASP A 86 19.30 -4.68 0.37
C ASP A 86 18.35 -4.70 1.58
N GLU A 87 18.93 -4.77 2.78
CA GLU A 87 18.19 -4.81 4.05
C GLU A 87 17.30 -3.57 4.25
N GLU A 88 17.74 -2.39 3.80
CA GLU A 88 16.99 -1.14 3.94
C GLU A 88 15.72 -1.18 3.08
N MET A 89 15.86 -1.53 1.80
CA MET A 89 14.72 -1.63 0.89
C MET A 89 13.78 -2.77 1.31
N THR A 90 14.34 -3.89 1.79
CA THR A 90 13.56 -5.00 2.32
C THR A 90 12.72 -4.57 3.51
N SER A 91 13.35 -3.96 4.52
CA SER A 91 12.67 -3.48 5.73
C SER A 91 11.56 -2.46 5.39
N ARG A 92 11.85 -1.54 4.47
CA ARG A 92 10.87 -0.56 3.99
C ARG A 92 9.68 -1.23 3.29
N THR A 93 9.94 -2.20 2.43
CA THR A 93 8.90 -2.93 1.68
C THR A 93 8.00 -3.72 2.62
N VAL A 94 8.58 -4.42 3.60
CA VAL A 94 7.83 -5.12 4.66
C VAL A 94 6.96 -4.12 5.44
N SER A 95 7.54 -2.99 5.87
CA SER A 95 6.82 -1.97 6.63
C SER A 95 5.62 -1.39 5.86
N ASP A 96 5.79 -1.08 4.58
CA ASP A 96 4.71 -0.57 3.72
C ASP A 96 3.59 -1.63 3.55
N LEU A 97 3.95 -2.89 3.30
CA LEU A 97 2.98 -3.99 3.18
C LEU A 97 2.25 -4.27 4.49
N GLU A 98 2.94 -4.37 5.63
CA GLU A 98 2.29 -4.60 6.93
C GLU A 98 1.39 -3.43 7.33
N LYS A 99 1.78 -2.20 7.00
CA LYS A 99 0.95 -1.02 7.23
C LYS A 99 -0.30 -1.05 6.34
N SER A 100 -0.19 -1.50 5.10
CA SER A 100 -1.32 -1.74 4.22
C SER A 100 -2.28 -2.81 4.78
N LEU A 101 -1.74 -3.95 5.21
CA LEU A 101 -2.49 -5.04 5.83
C LEU A 101 -3.33 -4.54 7.00
N ARG A 102 -2.72 -3.82 7.94
CA ARG A 102 -3.44 -3.24 9.09
C ARG A 102 -4.57 -2.31 8.65
N MET A 103 -4.38 -1.53 7.60
CA MET A 103 -5.42 -0.64 7.09
C MET A 103 -6.58 -1.40 6.42
N PHE A 104 -6.30 -2.44 5.64
CA PHE A 104 -7.35 -3.27 5.05
C PHE A 104 -8.17 -4.00 6.11
N VAL A 105 -7.53 -4.57 7.12
CA VAL A 105 -8.22 -5.20 8.25
C VAL A 105 -9.10 -4.18 8.99
N LEU A 106 -8.61 -2.97 9.22
CA LEU A 106 -9.40 -1.90 9.88
C LEU A 106 -10.61 -1.42 9.06
N GLU A 107 -10.56 -1.51 7.73
CA GLU A 107 -11.68 -1.17 6.83
C GLU A 107 -12.55 -2.40 6.50
N ASN A 108 -12.28 -3.56 7.11
CA ASN A 108 -12.94 -4.84 6.84
C ASN A 108 -12.81 -5.33 5.39
N GLU A 109 -11.75 -4.94 4.69
CA GLU A 109 -11.40 -5.39 3.34
C GLU A 109 -10.59 -6.70 3.42
N LEU A 110 -11.25 -7.77 3.87
CA LEU A 110 -10.59 -9.04 4.21
C LEU A 110 -9.95 -9.75 3.00
N VAL A 111 -10.55 -9.61 1.81
CA VAL A 111 -9.97 -10.14 0.56
C VAL A 111 -8.61 -9.48 0.29
N MET A 112 -8.56 -8.15 0.37
CA MET A 112 -7.31 -7.41 0.18
C MET A 112 -6.31 -7.68 1.30
N ALA A 113 -6.77 -7.87 2.54
CA ALA A 113 -5.89 -8.27 3.64
C ALA A 113 -5.22 -9.62 3.35
N ALA A 114 -5.97 -10.60 2.82
CA ALA A 114 -5.43 -11.88 2.41
C ALA A 114 -4.39 -11.75 1.28
N GLU A 115 -4.66 -10.92 0.26
CA GLU A 115 -3.71 -10.65 -0.83
C GLU A 115 -2.39 -10.05 -0.31
N VAL A 116 -2.45 -9.11 0.64
CA VAL A 116 -1.25 -8.55 1.26
C VAL A 116 -0.46 -9.62 2.02
N CYS A 117 -1.14 -10.54 2.72
CA CYS A 117 -0.49 -11.67 3.37
C CYS A 117 0.22 -12.59 2.36
N VAL A 118 -0.38 -12.84 1.20
CA VAL A 118 0.26 -13.61 0.12
C VAL A 118 1.52 -12.91 -0.37
N GLU A 119 1.48 -11.60 -0.59
CA GLU A 119 2.68 -10.86 -1.06
C GLU A 119 3.77 -10.77 0.01
N LEU A 120 3.42 -10.63 1.30
CA LEU A 120 4.37 -10.73 2.40
C LEU A 120 5.01 -12.13 2.45
N ALA A 121 4.23 -13.19 2.25
CA ALA A 121 4.76 -14.55 2.18
C ALA A 121 5.71 -14.74 0.97
N ASN A 122 5.38 -14.17 -0.19
CA ASN A 122 6.25 -14.19 -1.36
C ASN A 122 7.58 -13.46 -1.08
N LEU A 123 7.52 -12.28 -0.46
CA LEU A 123 8.70 -11.53 -0.05
C LEU A 123 9.58 -12.35 0.92
N TYR A 124 8.99 -12.94 1.95
CA TYR A 124 9.74 -13.79 2.90
C TYR A 124 10.30 -15.06 2.26
N ALA A 125 9.66 -15.60 1.23
CA ALA A 125 10.20 -16.72 0.47
C ALA A 125 11.46 -16.31 -0.32
N MET A 126 11.48 -15.12 -0.94
CA MET A 126 12.70 -14.59 -1.59
C MET A 126 13.85 -14.44 -0.58
N LEU A 127 13.53 -14.03 0.65
CA LEU A 127 14.48 -13.88 1.76
C LEU A 127 14.81 -15.20 2.46
N LYS A 128 14.28 -16.34 1.98
CA LYS A 128 14.46 -17.68 2.59
C LYS A 128 14.03 -17.78 4.05
N GLN A 129 13.11 -16.93 4.50
CA GLN A 129 12.54 -16.93 5.86
C GLN A 129 11.29 -17.82 5.91
N TRP A 130 11.46 -19.13 5.76
CA TRP A 130 10.37 -20.10 5.58
C TRP A 130 9.34 -20.13 6.71
N GLN A 131 9.77 -19.87 7.96
CA GLN A 131 8.85 -19.79 9.09
C GLN A 131 7.80 -18.70 8.86
N LYS A 132 8.22 -17.49 8.46
CA LYS A 132 7.32 -16.37 8.19
C LYS A 132 6.43 -16.61 6.97
N VAL A 133 6.91 -17.37 5.98
CA VAL A 133 6.09 -17.79 4.83
C VAL A 133 4.88 -18.59 5.31
N GLY A 134 5.08 -19.54 6.23
CA GLY A 134 4.01 -20.31 6.84
C GLY A 134 3.01 -19.42 7.59
N GLU A 135 3.51 -18.58 8.49
CA GLU A 135 2.70 -17.66 9.30
C GLU A 135 1.80 -16.76 8.45
N TYR A 136 2.32 -16.18 7.37
CA TYR A 136 1.54 -15.29 6.51
C TYR A 136 0.57 -16.04 5.57
N ARG A 137 0.91 -17.26 5.13
CA ARG A 137 -0.03 -18.09 4.36
C ARG A 137 -1.21 -18.56 5.20
N GLU A 138 -0.96 -18.91 6.46
CA GLU A 138 -2.02 -19.26 7.42
C GLU A 138 -2.96 -18.08 7.65
N LYS A 139 -2.42 -16.88 7.91
CA LYS A 139 -3.22 -15.64 8.02
C LYS A 139 -4.05 -15.35 6.78
N ALA A 140 -3.50 -15.55 5.58
CA ALA A 140 -4.26 -15.37 4.34
C ALA A 140 -5.45 -16.34 4.26
N ALA A 141 -5.24 -17.61 4.63
CA ALA A 141 -6.31 -18.61 4.68
C ALA A 141 -7.39 -18.25 5.70
N GLU A 142 -7.01 -17.75 6.89
CA GLU A 142 -7.97 -17.26 7.90
C GLU A 142 -8.84 -16.12 7.37
N PHE A 143 -8.27 -15.16 6.64
CA PHE A 143 -9.05 -14.07 6.04
C PHE A 143 -10.01 -14.55 4.96
N HIS A 144 -9.59 -15.50 4.12
CA HIS A 144 -10.47 -16.11 3.13
C HIS A 144 -11.63 -16.89 3.78
N ALA A 145 -11.36 -17.65 4.84
CA ALA A 145 -12.39 -18.35 5.60
C ALA A 145 -13.42 -17.37 6.19
N LYS A 146 -12.96 -16.32 6.89
CA LYS A 146 -13.84 -15.28 7.43
C LYS A 146 -14.67 -14.56 6.37
N THR A 147 -14.10 -14.35 5.18
CA THR A 147 -14.82 -13.75 4.05
C THR A 147 -15.94 -14.68 3.55
N SER A 148 -15.66 -15.99 3.46
CA SER A 148 -16.63 -17.01 3.08
C SER A 148 -17.78 -17.07 4.08
N ASP A 149 -17.48 -17.12 5.38
CA ASP A 149 -18.51 -17.18 6.44
C ASP A 149 -19.46 -15.98 6.39
N ALA A 150 -18.92 -14.77 6.18
CA ALA A 150 -19.72 -13.55 6.04
C ALA A 150 -20.65 -13.56 4.81
N LEU A 151 -20.23 -14.22 3.72
CA LEU A 151 -21.07 -14.39 2.52
C LEU A 151 -22.21 -15.39 2.79
N PHE A 152 -21.96 -16.47 3.54
CA PHE A 152 -23.00 -17.41 3.89
C PHE A 152 -24.06 -16.78 4.82
N ASP A 153 -23.64 -16.03 5.83
CA ASP A 153 -24.56 -15.34 6.77
C ASP A 153 -25.49 -14.31 6.10
N THR A 154 -25.09 -13.75 4.94
CA THR A 154 -25.91 -12.77 4.20
C THR A 154 -26.89 -13.41 3.22
N THR A 155 -26.79 -14.73 2.97
CA THR A 155 -27.66 -15.46 2.04
C THR A 155 -28.81 -16.22 2.72
N THR A 156 -28.86 -16.20 4.05
CA THR A 156 -29.87 -16.88 4.88
C THR A 156 -31.04 -15.98 5.32
N ILE A 157 -31.22 -14.81 4.69
CA ILE A 157 -32.36 -13.89 4.88
C ILE A 157 -33.15 -13.80 3.57
#